data_AF-A0A377LSA1-F1
#
_entry.id   AF-A0A377LSA1-F1
#
_cell.length_a   1.000
_cell.length_b   1.000
_cell.length_c   1.000
_cell.angle_alpha   90.00
_cell.angle_beta   90.00
_cell.angle_gamma   90.00
#
_symmetry.space_group_name_H-M   'P 1'
#
loop_
_entity.id
_entity.type
_entity.pdbx_description
1 polymer ?
#
loop_
_entity_poly.entity_id
_entity_poly.type
_entity_poly.pdbx_seq_one_letter_code
_entity_poly.pdbx_strand_id
1 'polypeptide(L)'
;MAGKDKGLQQLNGKPLWQHVADTLADQVAAMAISANRHIDIYQRSGYPVYQDTLGDYPGPLAGMLSVMQQSEAEWFVFCPCDTPFIPSLPCRASRAFRDGAPVVWVHDGERDHPAITLIHRSLVPALQDYLTGGRAKSHGVYASVRRPFR
;
A
#
# COMPACT_ATOMS: atom_id res chain seq x y z
N MET A 1 -8.89 8.76 15.79
CA MET A 1 -10.03 9.71 15.62
C MET A 1 -11.10 9.01 14.78
N ALA A 2 -12.27 8.76 15.37
CA ALA A 2 -13.36 7.99 14.78
C ALA A 2 -14.10 8.79 13.69
N GLY A 3 -13.47 8.89 12.52
CA GLY A 3 -14.14 9.30 11.28
C GLY A 3 -14.79 8.09 10.61
N LYS A 4 -15.73 8.35 9.69
CA LYS A 4 -16.32 7.33 8.83
C LYS A 4 -15.22 6.51 8.15
N ASP A 5 -15.48 5.22 7.99
CA ASP A 5 -14.55 4.39 7.23
C ASP A 5 -14.55 4.80 5.76
N LYS A 6 -13.44 5.41 5.33
CA LYS A 6 -13.28 5.91 3.97
C LYS A 6 -13.44 4.79 2.95
N GLY A 7 -12.86 3.62 3.21
CA GLY A 7 -12.93 2.50 2.27
C GLY A 7 -14.38 2.03 2.04
N LEU A 8 -15.23 2.12 3.06
CA LEU A 8 -16.65 1.74 2.98
C LEU A 8 -17.57 2.85 2.47
N GLN A 9 -17.07 4.06 2.21
CA GLN A 9 -17.88 5.09 1.55
C GLN A 9 -18.26 4.62 0.15
N GLN A 10 -19.47 4.95 -0.28
CA GLN A 10 -19.99 4.51 -1.57
C GLN A 10 -19.70 5.55 -2.66
N LEU A 11 -19.23 5.07 -3.80
CA LEU A 11 -19.18 5.78 -5.07
C LEU A 11 -19.97 4.95 -6.09
N ASN A 12 -21.03 5.53 -6.65
CA ASN A 12 -21.92 4.85 -7.60
C ASN A 12 -22.44 3.49 -7.09
N GLY A 13 -22.84 3.43 -5.81
CA GLY A 13 -23.37 2.21 -5.17
C GLY A 13 -22.34 1.15 -4.80
N LYS A 14 -21.05 1.37 -5.08
CA LYS A 14 -19.95 0.45 -4.76
C LYS A 14 -18.97 1.09 -3.76
N PRO A 15 -18.51 0.36 -2.72
CA PRO A 15 -17.51 0.87 -1.78
C PRO A 15 -16.21 1.32 -2.46
N LEU A 16 -15.59 2.40 -2.00
CA LEU A 16 -14.34 2.93 -2.56
C LEU A 16 -13.23 1.88 -2.63
N TRP A 17 -13.06 1.08 -1.58
CA TRP A 17 -12.04 0.02 -1.55
C TRP A 17 -12.23 -1.00 -2.69
N GLN A 18 -13.48 -1.24 -3.09
CA GLN A 18 -13.80 -2.23 -4.11
C GLN A 18 -13.48 -1.71 -5.52
N HIS A 19 -13.64 -0.41 -5.79
CA HIS A 19 -13.17 0.19 -7.06
C HIS A 19 -11.65 0.02 -7.25
N VAL A 20 -10.90 0.21 -6.16
CA VAL A 20 -9.44 0.00 -6.16
C VAL A 20 -9.11 -1.48 -6.37
N ALA A 21 -9.77 -2.38 -5.62
CA ALA A 21 -9.55 -3.81 -5.76
C ALA A 21 -9.87 -4.33 -7.16
N ASP A 22 -10.99 -3.91 -7.75
CA ASP A 22 -11.40 -4.28 -9.10
C ASP A 22 -10.37 -3.82 -10.14
N THR A 23 -9.79 -2.64 -9.94
CA THR A 23 -8.73 -2.14 -10.84
C THR A 23 -7.47 -3.01 -10.74
N LEU A 24 -7.09 -3.45 -9.53
CA LEU A 24 -5.87 -4.21 -9.28
C LEU A 24 -5.99 -5.71 -9.59
N ALA A 25 -7.19 -6.28 -9.59
CA ALA A 25 -7.43 -7.72 -9.63
C ALA A 25 -6.69 -8.44 -10.77
N ASP A 26 -6.67 -7.87 -11.97
CA ASP A 26 -6.01 -8.47 -13.15
C ASP A 26 -4.51 -8.13 -13.26
N GLN A 27 -3.97 -7.38 -12.30
CA GLN A 27 -2.60 -6.85 -12.35
C GLN A 27 -1.67 -7.53 -11.33
N VAL A 28 -2.21 -8.32 -10.41
CA VAL A 28 -1.46 -8.97 -9.32
C VAL A 28 -1.84 -10.44 -9.19
N ALA A 29 -0.91 -11.25 -8.70
CA ALA A 29 -1.16 -12.69 -8.51
C ALA A 29 -2.07 -12.99 -7.31
N ALA A 30 -2.11 -12.09 -6.32
CA ALA A 30 -2.93 -12.23 -5.13
C ALA A 30 -3.32 -10.86 -4.58
N MET A 31 -4.49 -10.80 -3.94
CA MET A 31 -5.06 -9.59 -3.33
C MET A 31 -5.26 -9.81 -1.84
N ALA A 32 -5.08 -8.75 -1.05
CA ALA A 32 -5.41 -8.71 0.37
C ALA A 32 -5.82 -7.28 0.77
N ILE A 33 -6.52 -7.16 1.89
CA ILE A 33 -7.00 -5.89 2.44
C ILE A 33 -6.27 -5.63 3.76
N SER A 34 -5.66 -4.46 3.92
CA SER A 34 -5.19 -3.97 5.22
C SER A 34 -6.29 -3.14 5.87
N ALA A 35 -6.80 -3.59 7.01
CA ALA A 35 -7.86 -2.90 7.74
C ALA A 35 -7.77 -3.18 9.25
N ASN A 36 -8.07 -2.16 10.07
CA ASN A 36 -8.06 -2.25 11.55
C ASN A 36 -9.46 -2.14 12.18
N ARG A 37 -10.51 -2.09 11.36
CA ARG A 37 -11.91 -1.94 11.78
C ARG A 37 -12.83 -2.51 10.70
N HIS A 38 -14.07 -2.83 11.06
CA HIS A 38 -15.07 -3.41 10.16
C HIS A 38 -14.55 -4.67 9.43
N ILE A 39 -13.76 -5.48 10.14
CA ILE A 39 -13.04 -6.63 9.57
C ILE A 39 -14.01 -7.63 8.94
N ASP A 40 -15.14 -7.86 9.60
CA ASP A 40 -16.23 -8.70 9.13
C ASP A 40 -16.78 -8.22 7.77
N ILE A 41 -16.92 -6.91 7.57
CA ILE A 41 -17.39 -6.33 6.31
C ILE A 41 -16.40 -6.61 5.18
N TYR A 42 -15.10 -6.41 5.43
CA TYR A 42 -14.06 -6.65 4.45
C TYR A 42 -13.88 -8.14 4.13
N GLN A 43 -13.96 -9.02 5.14
CA GLN A 43 -13.84 -10.47 4.97
C GLN A 43 -14.93 -11.06 4.07
N ARG A 44 -16.13 -10.46 4.02
CA ARG A 44 -17.21 -10.87 3.11
C ARG A 44 -16.84 -10.78 1.63
N SER A 45 -15.77 -10.07 1.27
CA SER A 45 -15.23 -10.04 -0.09
C SER A 45 -14.53 -11.33 -0.52
N GLY A 46 -14.15 -12.19 0.43
CA GLY A 46 -13.32 -13.37 0.19
C GLY A 46 -11.81 -13.08 0.16
N TYR A 47 -11.38 -11.81 0.23
CA TYR A 47 -9.96 -11.48 0.34
C TYR A 47 -9.45 -11.66 1.77
N PRO A 48 -8.19 -12.13 1.95
CA PRO A 48 -7.51 -12.05 3.23
C PRO A 48 -7.51 -10.62 3.76
N VAL A 49 -7.80 -10.46 5.06
CA VAL A 49 -7.77 -9.17 5.75
C VAL A 49 -6.66 -9.20 6.80
N TYR A 50 -5.66 -8.36 6.62
CA TYR A 50 -4.55 -8.19 7.56
C TYR A 50 -4.79 -6.97 8.45
N GLN A 51 -4.56 -7.17 9.75
CA GLN A 51 -4.59 -6.10 10.74
C GLN A 51 -3.16 -5.66 11.05
N ASP A 52 -3.02 -4.42 11.51
CA ASP A 52 -1.72 -3.89 11.91
C ASP A 52 -1.25 -4.60 13.19
N THR A 53 -0.02 -5.10 13.15
CA THR A 53 0.68 -5.78 14.25
C THR A 53 1.44 -4.80 15.14
N LEU A 54 1.72 -3.62 14.61
CA LEU A 54 2.53 -2.59 15.24
C LEU A 54 1.60 -1.59 15.94
N GLY A 55 1.27 -1.90 17.20
CA GLY A 55 0.48 -1.02 18.05
C GLY A 55 1.04 0.41 18.08
N ASP A 56 0.15 1.40 17.93
CA ASP A 56 0.38 2.85 18.04
C ASP A 56 1.32 3.53 17.03
N TYR A 57 1.84 2.85 16.01
CA TYR A 57 2.57 3.55 14.94
C TYR A 57 1.60 4.28 14.00
N PRO A 58 1.67 5.62 13.87
CA PRO A 58 0.76 6.34 13.02
C PRO A 58 1.15 6.18 11.54
N GLY A 59 0.16 5.94 10.68
CA GLY A 59 0.28 6.16 9.25
C GLY A 59 0.45 4.90 8.38
N PRO A 60 0.45 5.08 7.05
CA PRO A 60 0.33 3.99 6.09
C PRO A 60 1.49 3.00 6.11
N LEU A 61 2.68 3.43 6.55
CA LEU A 61 3.85 2.55 6.63
C LEU A 61 3.69 1.42 7.65
N ALA A 62 2.98 1.67 8.76
CA ALA A 62 2.74 0.64 9.76
C ALA A 62 1.92 -0.52 9.15
N GLY A 63 0.83 -0.18 8.46
CA GLY A 63 0.01 -1.18 7.77
C GLY A 63 0.75 -1.88 6.62
N MET A 64 1.56 -1.16 5.85
CA MET A 64 2.42 -1.79 4.84
C MET A 64 3.35 -2.83 5.47
N LEU A 65 4.07 -2.46 6.54
CA LEU A 65 4.99 -3.35 7.22
C LEU A 65 4.27 -4.56 7.83
N SER A 66 3.12 -4.36 8.46
CA SER A 66 2.31 -5.45 9.02
C SER A 66 1.84 -6.43 7.94
N VAL A 67 1.42 -5.96 6.77
CA VAL A 67 1.09 -6.84 5.63
C VAL A 67 2.34 -7.61 5.17
N MET A 68 3.47 -6.93 4.99
CA MET A 68 4.71 -7.56 4.51
C MET A 68 5.27 -8.60 5.50
N GLN A 69 5.00 -8.47 6.79
CA GLN A 69 5.39 -9.43 7.82
C GLN A 69 4.46 -10.66 7.89
N GLN A 70 3.21 -10.51 7.46
CA GLN A 70 2.19 -11.57 7.49
C GLN A 70 2.03 -12.31 6.16
N SER A 71 2.78 -11.91 5.14
CA SER A 71 2.73 -12.48 3.79
C SER A 71 4.09 -13.01 3.36
N GLU A 72 4.10 -14.12 2.62
CA GLU A 72 5.32 -14.71 2.06
C GLU A 72 5.72 -14.09 0.71
N ALA A 73 4.92 -13.16 0.18
CA ALA A 73 5.19 -12.52 -1.10
C ALA A 73 6.51 -11.75 -1.13
N GLU A 74 7.12 -11.70 -2.30
CA GLU A 74 8.39 -11.00 -2.52
C GLU A 74 8.19 -9.54 -2.91
N TRP A 75 7.14 -9.26 -3.68
CA TRP A 75 6.79 -7.93 -4.16
C TRP A 75 5.36 -7.58 -3.75
N PHE A 76 5.18 -6.34 -3.31
CA PHE A 76 3.91 -5.82 -2.84
C PHE A 76 3.54 -4.57 -3.59
N VAL A 77 2.28 -4.51 -4.01
CA VAL A 77 1.65 -3.27 -4.47
C VAL A 77 0.74 -2.78 -3.36
N PHE A 78 0.99 -1.58 -2.86
CA PHE A 78 0.10 -0.90 -1.93
C PHE A 78 -0.64 0.22 -2.63
N CYS A 79 -1.93 0.36 -2.29
CA CYS A 79 -2.78 1.42 -2.81
C CYS A 79 -3.81 1.84 -1.74
N PRO A 80 -4.03 3.15 -1.51
CA PRO A 80 -5.08 3.61 -0.61
C PRO A 80 -6.47 3.27 -1.11
N CYS A 81 -7.35 2.83 -0.20
CA CYS A 81 -8.73 2.50 -0.52
C CYS A 81 -9.59 3.68 -1.03
N ASP A 82 -9.13 4.93 -0.91
CA ASP A 82 -9.83 6.14 -1.32
C ASP A 82 -9.35 6.72 -2.67
N THR A 83 -8.68 5.91 -3.49
CA THR A 83 -8.18 6.30 -4.82
C THR A 83 -8.86 5.51 -5.96
N PRO A 84 -10.19 5.63 -6.15
CA PRO A 84 -10.97 4.78 -7.06
C PRO A 84 -10.61 4.93 -8.55
N PHE A 85 -9.82 5.95 -8.92
CA PHE A 85 -9.39 6.23 -10.29
C PHE A 85 -7.89 5.99 -10.50
N ILE A 86 -7.30 5.06 -9.75
CA ILE A 86 -5.90 4.68 -9.95
C ILE A 86 -5.65 4.19 -11.38
N PRO A 87 -4.52 4.56 -12.00
CA PRO A 87 -4.15 4.00 -13.30
C PRO A 87 -3.72 2.53 -13.14
N SER A 88 -3.69 1.80 -14.25
CA SER A 88 -3.04 0.49 -14.29
C SER A 88 -1.54 0.61 -13.96
N LEU A 89 -1.06 -0.31 -13.12
CA LEU A 89 0.27 -0.36 -12.55
C LEU A 89 1.33 -1.19 -13.32
N PRO A 90 1.02 -2.14 -14.24
CA PRO A 90 2.02 -3.00 -14.88
C PRO A 90 3.13 -2.24 -15.62
N CYS A 91 2.77 -1.16 -16.32
CA CYS A 91 3.75 -0.34 -17.04
C CYS A 91 4.74 0.35 -16.09
N ARG A 92 4.31 0.71 -14.87
CA ARG A 92 5.16 1.35 -13.85
C ARG A 92 6.02 0.33 -13.12
N ALA A 93 5.47 -0.85 -12.83
CA ALA A 93 6.18 -1.96 -12.23
C ALA A 93 7.34 -2.44 -13.11
N SER A 94 7.11 -2.67 -14.41
CA SER A 94 8.16 -3.14 -15.34
C SER A 94 9.39 -2.24 -15.41
N ARG A 95 9.21 -0.93 -15.22
CA ARG A 95 10.33 0.03 -15.19
C ARG A 95 11.14 -0.06 -13.90
N ALA A 96 10.49 -0.25 -12.76
CA ALA A 96 11.16 -0.46 -11.48
C ALA A 96 12.06 -1.70 -11.49
N PHE A 97 11.55 -2.80 -12.05
CA PHE A 97 12.31 -4.04 -12.21
C PHE A 97 13.55 -3.85 -13.09
N ARG A 98 13.43 -3.07 -14.17
CA ARG A 98 14.56 -2.79 -15.08
C ARG A 98 15.69 -2.02 -14.39
N ASP A 99 15.35 -1.10 -13.51
CA ASP A 99 16.31 -0.20 -12.86
C ASP A 99 16.88 -0.78 -11.54
N GLY A 100 16.44 -1.98 -11.14
CA GLY A 100 16.89 -2.65 -9.91
C GLY A 100 16.50 -1.92 -8.63
N ALA A 101 15.47 -1.07 -8.67
CA ALA A 101 15.03 -0.30 -7.52
C ALA A 101 14.15 -1.17 -6.60
N PRO A 102 14.45 -1.26 -5.28
CA PRO A 102 13.64 -2.06 -4.36
C PRO A 102 12.30 -1.41 -3.99
N VAL A 103 12.07 -0.15 -4.41
CA VAL A 103 10.80 0.56 -4.23
C VAL A 103 10.61 1.61 -5.32
N VAL A 104 9.39 1.75 -5.82
CA VAL A 104 8.94 2.86 -6.65
C VAL A 104 7.53 3.30 -6.25
N TRP A 105 7.21 4.57 -6.45
CA TRP A 105 5.86 5.10 -6.20
C TRP A 105 5.33 5.92 -7.36
N VAL A 106 4.03 6.21 -7.34
CA VAL A 106 3.36 6.97 -8.40
C VAL A 106 3.62 8.46 -8.25
N HIS A 107 3.90 9.14 -9.36
CA HIS A 107 3.81 10.59 -9.50
C HIS A 107 2.71 10.88 -10.53
N ASP A 108 1.77 11.79 -10.21
CA ASP A 108 0.62 12.11 -11.07
C ASP A 108 0.90 13.22 -12.10
N GLY A 109 2.06 13.87 -11.99
CA GLY A 109 2.46 15.02 -12.83
C GLY A 109 2.62 16.30 -12.02
N GLU A 110 1.98 16.36 -10.85
CA GLU A 110 2.04 17.51 -9.94
C GLU A 110 2.68 17.13 -8.59
N ARG A 111 2.41 15.92 -8.10
CA ARG A 111 2.87 15.47 -6.78
C ARG A 111 3.14 13.96 -6.73
N ASP A 112 3.92 13.60 -5.72
CA ASP A 112 4.18 12.21 -5.34
C ASP A 112 3.01 11.58 -4.58
N HIS A 113 2.74 10.32 -4.88
CA HIS A 113 1.79 9.42 -4.20
C HIS A 113 2.53 8.23 -3.59
N PRO A 114 3.29 8.43 -2.50
CA PRO A 114 4.11 7.37 -1.88
C PRO A 114 3.28 6.21 -1.30
N ALA A 115 1.99 6.42 -1.07
CA ALA A 115 1.08 5.38 -0.62
C ALA A 115 0.64 4.44 -1.77
N ILE A 116 0.84 4.86 -3.04
CA ILE A 116 0.68 4.01 -4.22
C ILE A 116 2.08 3.56 -4.65
N THR A 117 2.51 2.40 -4.15
CA THR A 117 3.91 1.97 -4.23
C THR A 117 4.02 0.50 -4.62
N LEU A 118 5.06 0.18 -5.39
CA LEU A 118 5.57 -1.18 -5.57
C LEU A 118 6.83 -1.29 -4.70
N ILE A 119 6.85 -2.27 -3.80
CA ILE A 119 7.92 -2.43 -2.83
C ILE A 119 8.36 -3.89 -2.70
N HIS A 120 9.68 -4.08 -2.64
CA HIS A 120 10.31 -5.38 -2.45
C HIS A 120 10.45 -5.71 -0.96
N ARG A 121 10.31 -6.99 -0.62
CA ARG A 121 10.42 -7.49 0.76
C ARG A 121 11.78 -7.21 1.42
N SER A 122 12.84 -6.99 0.65
CA SER A 122 14.15 -6.63 1.21
C SER A 122 14.14 -5.33 2.01
N LEU A 123 13.10 -4.51 1.87
CA LEU A 123 12.93 -3.27 2.64
C LEU A 123 12.22 -3.46 3.98
N VAL A 124 11.75 -4.67 4.31
CA VAL A 124 11.13 -4.96 5.62
C VAL A 124 12.03 -4.54 6.79
N PRO A 125 13.33 -4.89 6.85
CA PRO A 125 14.19 -4.45 7.95
C PRO A 125 14.34 -2.93 8.02
N ALA A 126 14.55 -2.27 6.88
CA ALA A 126 14.69 -0.82 6.81
C ALA A 126 13.40 -0.08 7.23
N LEU A 127 12.23 -0.60 6.86
CA LEU A 127 10.93 -0.08 7.29
C LEU A 127 10.74 -0.24 8.80
N GLN A 128 11.11 -1.41 9.33
CA GLN A 128 11.03 -1.70 10.76
C GLN A 128 11.92 -0.73 11.56
N ASP A 129 13.18 -0.56 11.17
CA ASP A 129 14.12 0.38 11.80
C ASP A 129 13.67 1.85 11.66
N TYR A 130 13.04 2.17 10.54
CA TYR A 130 12.49 3.51 10.34
C TYR A 130 11.37 3.82 11.32
N LEU A 131 10.41 2.90 11.44
CA LEU A 131 9.26 3.02 12.34
C LEU A 131 9.71 3.00 13.81
N THR A 132 10.54 2.05 14.23
CA THR A 132 11.05 1.98 15.62
C THR A 132 11.85 3.20 16.03
N GLY A 133 12.48 3.89 15.08
CA GLY A 133 13.12 5.19 15.28
C GLY A 133 12.15 6.38 15.46
N GLY A 134 10.84 6.13 15.63
CA GLY A 134 9.81 7.15 15.83
C GLY A 134 9.39 7.91 14.57
N ARG A 135 9.75 7.40 13.38
CA ARG A 135 9.46 8.08 12.10
C ARG A 135 8.31 7.40 11.37
N ALA A 136 7.43 8.19 10.77
CA ALA A 136 6.16 7.69 10.21
C ALA A 136 5.86 8.16 8.77
N LYS A 137 6.72 9.01 8.17
CA LYS A 137 6.45 9.61 6.85
C LYS A 137 6.95 8.70 5.72
N SER A 138 6.06 8.29 4.82
CA SER A 138 6.39 7.45 3.65
C SER A 138 7.49 8.04 2.77
N HIS A 139 7.41 9.34 2.44
CA HIS A 139 8.48 10.04 1.73
C HIS A 139 9.84 9.95 2.42
N GLY A 140 9.88 9.96 3.75
CA GLY A 140 11.12 9.95 4.50
C GLY A 140 11.82 8.58 4.50
N VAL A 141 11.05 7.47 4.47
CA VAL A 141 11.62 6.14 4.24
C VAL A 141 12.18 6.05 2.83
N TYR A 142 11.38 6.46 1.84
CA TYR A 142 11.78 6.23 0.47
C TYR A 142 12.93 7.15 0.07
N ALA A 143 13.05 8.35 0.63
CA ALA A 143 14.18 9.24 0.37
C ALA A 143 15.55 8.66 0.76
N SER A 144 15.63 7.81 1.79
CA SER A 144 16.89 7.13 2.15
C SER A 144 17.21 5.93 1.25
N VAL A 145 16.23 5.46 0.47
CA VAL A 145 16.33 4.30 -0.43
C VAL A 145 16.26 4.71 -1.91
N ARG A 146 15.88 5.97 -2.19
CA ARG A 146 15.71 6.54 -3.52
C ARG A 146 17.09 6.67 -4.17
N ARG A 147 17.31 5.98 -5.28
CA ARG A 147 18.19 6.52 -6.31
C ARG A 147 17.35 7.49 -7.14
N PRO A 148 17.59 8.81 -7.09
CA PRO A 148 16.92 9.73 -7.99
C PRO A 148 17.34 9.39 -9.43
N PHE A 149 16.39 9.07 -10.29
CA PHE A 149 16.62 9.11 -11.73
C PHE A 149 16.49 10.57 -12.18
N ARG A 150 17.56 11.07 -12.79
CA ARG A 150 17.49 12.20 -13.73
C ARG A 150 16.84 11.73 -15.03
#